data_AF-B9RHY2-F1
#
_entry.id   AF-B9RHY2-F1
#
_cell.length_a   1.000
_cell.length_b   1.000
_cell.length_c   1.000
_cell.angle_alpha   90.00
_cell.angle_beta   90.00
_cell.angle_gamma   90.00
#
_symmetry.space_group_name_H-M   'P 1'
#
loop_
_entity.id
_entity.type
_entity.pdbx_description
1 polymer ?
#
loop_
_entity_poly.entity_id
_entity_poly.type
_entity_poly.pdbx_seq_one_letter_code
_entity_poly.pdbx_strand_id
1 'polypeptide(L)'
;MDQTAKLLNQFASSFYLLLLLLLPLIFIILKHIVTSLSSKRPRLPPGPRPWPIIGNLHQIGKKLHISVTQFAKVHGPLISLRLGSRVVVVGSSPLAATEILKTHDRLLSARTIPKVLPYKIHFVDRLAIVWASSCNERWKSLRALCRTELFSANAIESQAALREKKMIEMVEYLSSEQGQVVNIGEVVFTSVFNTISNLIFSKDLLSFEDQERGSGLKNATWRLMELTVAPNIADFYPVFAGLDPQGLQKKMLKYMKEMFSAWEIHIKERRETHVHGAPTNDFLDVFLANDFDDDQINWLTFEEEIVLDNQWLQGSFT
;
A
#
# COMPACT_ATOMS: atom_id res chain seq x y z
N MET A 1 -37.62 -51.06 5.42
CA MET A 1 -38.09 -50.00 6.36
C MET A 1 -36.93 -49.21 6.97
N ASP A 2 -35.77 -49.81 7.23
CA ASP A 2 -34.63 -49.10 7.86
C ASP A 2 -33.95 -48.07 6.94
N GLN A 3 -33.83 -48.38 5.64
CA GLN A 3 -33.14 -47.52 4.68
C GLN A 3 -33.93 -46.24 4.32
N THR A 4 -35.27 -46.33 4.26
CA THR A 4 -36.15 -45.18 4.04
C THR A 4 -36.16 -44.23 5.24
N ALA A 5 -36.14 -44.76 6.46
CA ALA A 5 -36.05 -43.95 7.68
C ALA A 5 -34.69 -43.24 7.81
N LYS A 6 -33.60 -43.92 7.46
CA LYS A 6 -32.25 -43.32 7.40
C LYS A 6 -32.17 -42.18 6.39
N LEU A 7 -32.72 -42.37 5.19
CA LEU A 7 -32.74 -41.32 4.15
C LEU A 7 -33.56 -40.10 4.60
N LEU A 8 -34.75 -40.30 5.17
CA LEU A 8 -35.59 -39.20 5.67
C LEU A 8 -34.89 -38.40 6.78
N ASN A 9 -34.22 -39.07 7.71
CA ASN A 9 -33.44 -38.39 8.75
C ASN A 9 -32.25 -37.61 8.18
N GLN A 10 -31.58 -38.12 7.15
CA GLN A 10 -30.48 -37.42 6.49
C GLN A 10 -30.97 -36.17 5.73
N PHE A 11 -32.11 -36.25 5.05
CA PHE A 11 -32.75 -35.09 4.41
C PHE A 11 -33.20 -34.06 5.44
N ALA A 12 -33.84 -34.49 6.53
CA ALA A 12 -34.26 -33.61 7.61
C ALA A 12 -33.05 -32.91 8.26
N SER A 13 -31.97 -33.64 8.56
CA SER A 13 -30.73 -33.07 9.12
C SER A 13 -30.11 -32.04 8.18
N SER A 14 -30.05 -32.33 6.88
CA SER A 14 -29.55 -31.40 5.86
C SER A 14 -30.42 -30.15 5.73
N PHE A 15 -31.74 -30.30 5.83
CA PHE A 15 -32.70 -29.20 5.85
C PHE A 15 -32.56 -28.32 7.10
N TYR A 16 -32.42 -28.92 8.29
CA TYR A 16 -32.18 -28.16 9.53
C TYR A 16 -30.85 -27.41 9.49
N LEU A 17 -29.80 -28.02 8.95
CA LEU A 17 -28.50 -27.36 8.77
C LEU A 17 -28.62 -26.16 7.80
N LEU A 18 -29.36 -26.32 6.71
CA LEU A 18 -29.63 -25.24 5.76
C LEU A 18 -30.42 -24.11 6.42
N LEU A 19 -31.46 -24.43 7.19
CA LEU A 19 -32.28 -23.45 7.90
C LEU A 19 -31.45 -22.68 8.93
N LEU A 20 -30.58 -23.37 9.68
CA LEU A 20 -29.65 -22.80 10.66
C LEU A 20 -28.68 -21.80 10.01
N LEU A 21 -28.24 -22.06 8.77
CA LEU A 21 -27.39 -21.16 7.99
C LEU A 21 -28.16 -19.99 7.37
N LEU A 22 -29.38 -20.21 6.87
CA LEU A 22 -30.16 -19.20 6.13
C LEU A 22 -30.89 -18.21 7.04
N LEU A 23 -31.44 -18.65 8.18
CA LEU A 23 -32.14 -17.78 9.12
C LEU A 23 -31.32 -16.55 9.58
N PRO A 24 -30.07 -16.69 10.06
CA PRO A 24 -29.27 -15.54 10.45
C PRO A 24 -28.95 -14.63 9.26
N LEU A 25 -28.72 -15.20 8.07
CA LEU A 25 -28.48 -14.43 6.85
C LEU A 25 -29.71 -13.57 6.48
N ILE A 26 -30.90 -14.17 6.49
CA ILE A 26 -32.17 -13.49 6.24
C ILE A 26 -32.39 -12.38 7.28
N PHE A 27 -32.16 -12.68 8.56
CA PHE A 27 -32.28 -11.68 9.63
C PHE A 27 -31.33 -10.49 9.43
N ILE A 28 -30.07 -10.74 9.06
CA ILE A 28 -29.09 -9.68 8.77
C ILE A 28 -29.55 -8.84 7.56
N ILE A 29 -30.04 -9.47 6.50
CA ILE A 29 -30.54 -8.78 5.30
C ILE A 29 -31.75 -7.92 5.66
N LEU A 30 -32.74 -8.47 6.38
CA LEU A 30 -33.93 -7.74 6.81
C LEU A 30 -33.57 -6.56 7.71
N LYS A 31 -32.69 -6.77 8.70
CA LYS A 31 -32.18 -5.70 9.56
C LYS A 31 -31.50 -4.61 8.73
N HIS A 32 -30.69 -4.98 7.75
CA HIS A 32 -30.03 -4.02 6.87
C HIS A 32 -31.04 -3.23 6.02
N ILE A 33 -32.09 -3.87 5.49
CA ILE A 33 -33.14 -3.20 4.73
C ILE A 33 -33.91 -2.21 5.61
N VAL A 34 -34.36 -2.65 6.79
CA VAL A 34 -35.11 -1.79 7.74
C VAL A 34 -34.29 -0.59 8.18
N THR A 35 -33.03 -0.79 8.55
CA THR A 35 -32.11 0.31 8.91
C THR A 35 -31.82 1.25 7.74
N SER A 36 -31.77 0.74 6.51
CA SER A 36 -31.57 1.56 5.31
C SER A 36 -32.81 2.36 4.88
N LEU A 37 -34.00 1.94 5.29
CA LEU A 37 -35.27 2.65 5.04
C LEU A 37 -35.51 3.75 6.09
N SER A 38 -35.06 3.52 7.34
CA SER A 38 -35.23 4.46 8.45
C SER A 38 -34.20 5.60 8.44
N SER A 39 -33.02 5.41 7.85
CA SER A 39 -31.98 6.46 7.83
C SER A 39 -32.24 7.51 6.75
N LYS A 40 -32.13 8.80 7.15
CA LYS A 40 -32.00 9.90 6.18
C LYS A 40 -30.73 9.66 5.39
N ARG A 41 -30.86 9.21 4.14
CA ARG A 41 -29.70 8.95 3.29
C ARG A 41 -28.97 10.27 3.05
N PRO A 42 -27.66 10.35 3.36
CA PRO A 42 -26.89 11.52 2.96
C PRO A 42 -27.00 11.72 1.45
N ARG A 43 -26.97 12.97 1.00
CA ARG A 43 -26.97 13.32 -0.42
C ARG A 43 -25.62 12.90 -1.00
N LEU A 44 -25.53 11.66 -1.44
CA LEU A 44 -24.34 11.09 -2.07
C LEU A 44 -24.38 11.33 -3.59
N PRO A 45 -23.22 11.51 -4.25
CA PRO A 45 -23.12 11.47 -5.69
C PRO A 45 -23.76 10.21 -6.31
N PRO A 46 -24.19 10.24 -7.58
CA PRO A 46 -24.77 9.08 -8.26
C PRO A 46 -23.79 7.89 -8.31
N GLY A 47 -24.27 6.70 -8.64
CA GLY A 47 -23.39 5.53 -8.76
C GLY A 47 -24.14 4.25 -9.03
N PRO A 48 -23.42 3.15 -9.32
CA PRO A 48 -24.03 1.84 -9.50
C PRO A 48 -24.75 1.40 -8.22
N ARG A 49 -25.92 0.76 -8.38
CA ARG A 49 -26.74 0.34 -7.24
C ARG A 49 -26.01 -0.73 -6.41
N PRO A 50 -25.75 -0.50 -5.11
CA PRO A 50 -25.06 -1.47 -4.26
C PRO A 50 -26.01 -2.60 -3.82
N TRP A 51 -25.47 -3.81 -3.67
CA TRP A 51 -26.18 -4.91 -3.02
C TRP A 51 -26.11 -4.79 -1.49
N PRO A 52 -27.09 -5.36 -0.76
CA PRO A 52 -26.99 -5.47 0.70
C PRO A 52 -25.71 -6.17 1.14
N ILE A 53 -25.07 -5.68 2.20
CA ILE A 53 -23.84 -6.24 2.82
C ILE A 53 -22.59 -6.08 1.93
N ILE A 54 -22.61 -6.61 0.70
CA ILE A 54 -21.49 -6.67 -0.24
C ILE A 54 -21.20 -5.30 -0.87
N GLY A 55 -22.25 -4.48 -1.07
CA GLY A 55 -22.14 -3.24 -1.81
C GLY A 55 -21.89 -3.48 -3.30
N ASN A 56 -20.93 -2.76 -3.87
CA ASN A 56 -20.50 -2.82 -5.26
C ASN A 56 -19.29 -3.75 -5.48
N LEU A 57 -18.79 -4.46 -4.45
CA LEU A 57 -17.62 -5.36 -4.58
C LEU A 57 -17.82 -6.41 -5.69
N HIS A 58 -19.05 -6.92 -5.86
CA HIS A 58 -19.39 -7.89 -6.90
C HIS A 58 -19.34 -7.33 -8.33
N GLN A 59 -19.33 -6.01 -8.49
CA GLN A 59 -19.29 -5.32 -9.79
C GLN A 59 -17.87 -4.88 -10.16
N ILE A 60 -16.95 -4.95 -9.20
CA ILE A 60 -15.55 -4.54 -9.40
C ILE A 60 -14.78 -5.75 -9.92
N GLY A 61 -14.20 -5.59 -11.11
CA GLY A 61 -13.34 -6.61 -11.71
C GLY A 61 -11.97 -6.67 -11.06
N LYS A 62 -11.09 -7.53 -11.58
CA LYS A 62 -9.70 -7.68 -11.10
C LYS A 62 -8.91 -6.36 -11.13
N LYS A 63 -9.26 -5.44 -12.04
CA LYS A 63 -8.63 -4.13 -12.18
C LYS A 63 -9.59 -3.04 -11.73
N LEU A 64 -9.45 -2.59 -10.47
CA LEU A 64 -10.32 -1.59 -9.84
C LEU A 64 -10.44 -0.31 -10.67
N HIS A 65 -9.32 0.24 -11.12
CA HIS A 65 -9.30 1.50 -11.88
C HIS A 65 -10.13 1.41 -13.17
N ILE A 66 -10.09 0.29 -13.89
CA ILE A 66 -10.89 0.09 -15.12
C ILE A 66 -12.39 0.07 -14.79
N SER A 67 -12.79 -0.70 -13.79
CA SER A 67 -14.22 -0.77 -13.38
C SER A 67 -14.73 0.61 -12.95
N VAL A 68 -13.92 1.35 -12.18
CA VAL A 68 -14.26 2.71 -11.73
C VAL A 68 -14.40 3.68 -12.91
N THR A 69 -13.49 3.63 -13.89
CA THR A 69 -13.61 4.43 -15.12
C THR A 69 -14.87 4.10 -15.90
N GLN A 70 -15.25 2.83 -16.00
CA GLN A 70 -16.49 2.42 -16.66
C GLN A 70 -17.74 2.94 -15.93
N PHE A 71 -17.75 2.89 -14.60
CA PHE A 71 -18.83 3.47 -13.81
C PHE A 71 -18.91 4.99 -13.99
N ALA A 72 -17.78 5.69 -14.02
CA ALA A 72 -17.75 7.14 -14.23
C ALA A 72 -18.29 7.54 -15.61
N LYS A 73 -18.04 6.75 -16.66
CA LYS A 73 -18.62 6.98 -18.00
C LYS A 73 -20.16 6.91 -18.01
N VAL A 74 -20.75 6.09 -17.14
CA VAL A 74 -22.21 5.88 -17.08
C VAL A 74 -22.89 6.83 -16.09
N HIS A 75 -22.27 7.06 -14.94
CA HIS A 75 -22.90 7.78 -13.82
C HIS A 75 -22.39 9.22 -13.65
N GLY A 76 -21.36 9.61 -14.40
CA GLY A 76 -20.75 10.93 -14.34
C GLY A 76 -19.39 10.94 -13.62
N PRO A 77 -18.71 12.09 -13.58
CA PRO A 77 -17.32 12.19 -13.13
C PRO A 77 -17.15 12.17 -11.60
N LEU A 78 -18.23 12.21 -10.82
CA LEU A 78 -18.20 12.10 -9.36
C LEU A 78 -19.21 11.03 -8.96
N ILE A 79 -18.73 9.89 -8.50
CA ILE A 79 -19.57 8.72 -8.21
C ILE A 79 -19.42 8.23 -6.77
N SER A 80 -20.47 7.57 -6.26
CA SER A 80 -20.43 6.86 -4.98
C SER A 80 -20.43 5.36 -5.19
N LEU A 81 -19.53 4.68 -4.48
CA LEU A 81 -19.44 3.24 -4.37
C LEU A 81 -19.57 2.82 -2.90
N ARG A 82 -20.09 1.62 -2.67
CA ARG A 82 -20.10 0.96 -1.37
C ARG A 82 -19.19 -0.26 -1.45
N LEU A 83 -18.07 -0.26 -0.74
CA LEU A 83 -17.14 -1.39 -0.69
C LEU A 83 -17.36 -2.13 0.64
N GLY A 84 -18.17 -3.19 0.61
CA GLY A 84 -18.67 -3.84 1.82
C GLY A 84 -19.50 -2.87 2.66
N SER A 85 -19.03 -2.55 3.86
CA SER A 85 -19.69 -1.59 4.76
C SER A 85 -19.22 -0.14 4.59
N ARG A 86 -18.19 0.13 3.79
CA ARG A 86 -17.65 1.49 3.59
C ARG A 86 -18.25 2.17 2.37
N VAL A 87 -18.46 3.47 2.45
CA VAL A 87 -18.81 4.33 1.30
C VAL A 87 -17.53 5.01 0.81
N VAL A 88 -17.31 4.98 -0.50
CA VAL A 88 -16.19 5.60 -1.19
C VAL A 88 -16.74 6.52 -2.27
N VAL A 89 -16.27 7.76 -2.31
CA VAL A 89 -16.58 8.69 -3.39
C VAL A 89 -15.37 8.76 -4.32
N VAL A 90 -15.59 8.66 -5.62
CA VAL A 90 -14.54 8.69 -6.64
C VAL A 90 -14.74 9.91 -7.53
N GLY A 91 -13.71 10.76 -7.61
CA GLY A 91 -13.59 11.80 -8.63
C GLY A 91 -12.79 11.30 -9.83
N SER A 92 -13.37 11.37 -11.03
CA SER A 92 -12.80 10.88 -12.30
C SER A 92 -12.74 11.98 -13.38
N SER A 93 -12.56 13.24 -12.96
CA SER A 93 -12.33 14.36 -13.87
C SER A 93 -11.39 15.39 -13.24
N PRO A 94 -10.71 16.23 -14.05
CA PRO A 94 -9.86 17.30 -13.52
C PRO A 94 -10.60 18.26 -12.59
N LEU A 95 -11.86 18.57 -12.89
CA LEU A 95 -12.70 19.43 -12.05
C LEU A 95 -12.97 18.78 -10.68
N ALA A 96 -13.40 17.51 -10.68
CA ALA A 96 -13.62 16.78 -9.43
C ALA A 96 -12.33 16.63 -8.61
N ALA A 97 -11.20 16.36 -9.27
CA ALA A 97 -9.90 16.29 -8.61
C ALA A 97 -9.50 17.64 -8.00
N THR A 98 -9.72 18.75 -8.70
CA THR A 98 -9.46 20.12 -8.19
C THR A 98 -10.32 20.41 -6.96
N GLU A 99 -11.61 20.08 -7.02
CA GLU A 99 -12.51 20.29 -5.88
C GLU A 99 -12.10 19.50 -4.65
N ILE A 100 -11.65 18.25 -4.82
CA ILE A 100 -11.26 17.36 -3.72
C ILE A 100 -9.87 17.70 -3.16
N LEU A 101 -8.88 17.85 -4.05
CA LEU A 101 -7.46 17.92 -3.70
C LEU A 101 -6.92 19.34 -3.55
N LYS A 102 -7.70 20.37 -3.91
CA LYS A 102 -7.30 21.77 -3.81
C LYS A 102 -8.35 22.64 -3.12
N THR A 103 -9.61 22.61 -3.56
CA THR A 103 -10.65 23.49 -2.98
C THR A 103 -11.02 23.08 -1.55
N HIS A 104 -11.16 21.77 -1.31
CA HIS A 104 -11.58 21.21 -0.01
C HIS A 104 -10.48 20.35 0.64
N ASP A 105 -9.22 20.55 0.26
CA ASP A 105 -8.06 19.75 0.68
C ASP A 105 -7.92 19.67 2.21
N ARG A 106 -8.18 20.78 2.92
CA ARG A 106 -8.10 20.84 4.38
C ARG A 106 -9.08 19.88 5.07
N LEU A 107 -10.24 19.64 4.46
CA LEU A 107 -11.27 18.73 5.00
C LEU A 107 -11.07 17.28 4.53
N LEU A 108 -10.46 17.09 3.36
CA LEU A 108 -10.37 15.79 2.67
C LEU A 108 -8.95 15.22 2.62
N SER A 109 -7.99 15.83 3.31
CA SER A 109 -6.59 15.38 3.37
C SER A 109 -6.35 14.17 4.28
N ALA A 110 -7.33 13.79 5.10
CA ALA A 110 -7.25 12.60 5.93
C ALA A 110 -7.13 11.33 5.07
N ARG A 111 -6.29 10.38 5.50
CA ARG A 111 -6.01 9.15 4.74
C ARG A 111 -6.57 7.93 5.43
N THR A 112 -7.06 6.98 4.63
CA THR A 112 -7.43 5.66 5.14
C THR A 112 -6.17 4.81 5.22
N ILE A 113 -5.82 4.37 6.43
CA ILE A 113 -4.71 3.45 6.66
C ILE A 113 -5.19 2.01 6.36
N PRO A 114 -4.59 1.31 5.39
CA PRO A 114 -4.93 -0.07 5.07
C PRO A 114 -4.75 -1.00 6.27
N LYS A 115 -5.68 -1.94 6.47
CA LYS A 115 -5.62 -2.90 7.57
C LYS A 115 -4.51 -3.94 7.43
N VAL A 116 -3.85 -4.01 6.27
CA VAL A 116 -2.66 -4.85 6.08
C VAL A 116 -1.45 -4.35 6.87
N LEU A 117 -1.39 -3.05 7.24
CA LEU A 117 -0.30 -2.53 8.05
C LEU A 117 -0.37 -3.10 9.48
N PRO A 118 0.74 -3.65 10.01
CA PRO A 118 0.75 -4.35 11.30
C PRO A 118 0.78 -3.44 12.53
N TYR A 119 0.66 -2.12 12.33
CA TYR A 119 0.82 -1.12 13.39
C TYR A 119 -0.47 -0.35 13.67
N LYS A 120 -0.60 0.10 14.92
CA LYS A 120 -1.69 0.98 15.34
C LYS A 120 -1.52 2.36 14.71
N ILE A 121 -2.65 3.06 14.50
CA ILE A 121 -2.68 4.40 13.88
C ILE A 121 -1.73 5.38 14.56
N HIS A 122 -1.73 5.44 15.90
CA HIS A 122 -0.83 6.33 16.64
C HIS A 122 0.66 6.04 16.43
N PHE A 123 1.02 4.77 16.16
CA PHE A 123 2.40 4.43 15.83
C PHE A 123 2.73 4.93 14.43
N VAL A 124 1.88 4.62 13.45
CA VAL A 124 2.05 5.06 12.06
C VAL A 124 2.12 6.59 11.95
N ASP A 125 1.25 7.32 12.66
CA ASP A 125 1.20 8.80 12.64
C ASP A 125 2.47 9.48 13.18
N ARG A 126 3.33 8.75 13.92
CA ARG A 126 4.63 9.28 14.36
C ARG A 126 5.72 9.15 13.31
N LEU A 127 5.58 8.18 12.40
CA LEU A 127 6.65 7.74 11.50
C LEU A 127 6.36 8.06 10.02
N ALA A 128 5.09 8.05 9.62
CA ALA A 128 4.67 8.02 8.23
C ALA A 128 4.51 9.40 7.60
N ILE A 129 4.85 9.50 6.33
CA ILE A 129 4.46 10.60 5.43
C ILE A 129 3.30 10.15 4.53
N VAL A 130 3.39 8.94 3.98
CA VAL A 130 2.45 8.41 2.98
C VAL A 130 1.22 7.84 3.67
N TRP A 131 1.42 7.02 4.71
CA TRP A 131 0.34 6.38 5.45
C TRP A 131 -0.08 7.11 6.74
N ALA A 132 0.34 8.36 6.94
CA ALA A 132 -0.19 9.16 8.05
C ALA A 132 -1.70 9.38 7.90
N SER A 133 -2.44 9.21 9.00
CA SER A 133 -3.89 9.34 9.05
C SER A 133 -4.37 10.78 8.85
N SER A 134 -3.53 11.76 9.22
CA SER A 134 -3.85 13.18 9.19
C SER A 134 -2.60 14.05 9.01
N CYS A 135 -2.80 15.28 8.54
CA CYS A 135 -1.74 16.29 8.42
C CYS A 135 -1.44 16.97 9.76
N ASN A 136 -1.01 16.18 10.76
CA ASN A 136 -0.59 16.68 12.06
C ASN A 136 0.79 17.39 11.99
N GLU A 137 1.23 18.01 13.09
CA GLU A 137 2.52 18.73 13.11
C GLU A 137 3.72 17.82 12.81
N ARG A 138 3.70 16.57 13.29
CA ARG A 138 4.77 15.60 12.98
C ARG A 138 4.85 15.33 11.48
N TRP A 139 3.72 15.11 10.82
CA TRP A 139 3.66 14.92 9.37
C TRP A 139 4.18 16.15 8.61
N LYS A 140 3.85 17.36 9.07
CA LYS A 140 4.36 18.60 8.47
C LYS A 140 5.88 18.70 8.62
N SER A 141 6.43 18.40 9.80
CA SER A 141 7.88 18.41 10.04
C SER A 141 8.60 17.38 9.18
N LEU A 142 8.11 16.14 9.11
CA LEU A 142 8.67 15.10 8.25
C LEU A 142 8.64 15.51 6.78
N ARG A 143 7.50 16.02 6.30
CA ARG A 143 7.36 16.51 4.92
C ARG A 143 8.27 17.70 4.63
N ALA A 144 8.45 18.60 5.58
CA ALA A 144 9.35 19.74 5.45
C ALA A 144 10.81 19.27 5.33
N LEU A 145 11.24 18.35 6.19
CA LEU A 145 12.57 17.75 6.15
C LEU A 145 12.83 17.05 4.80
N CYS A 146 11.90 16.19 4.35
CA CYS A 146 12.04 15.54 3.04
C CYS A 146 12.14 16.56 1.91
N ARG A 147 11.36 17.64 1.97
CA ARG A 147 11.41 18.69 0.95
C ARG A 147 12.74 19.46 0.95
N THR A 148 13.33 19.74 2.11
CA THR A 148 14.57 20.52 2.19
C THR A 148 15.79 19.67 1.91
N GLU A 149 15.84 18.48 2.48
CA GLU A 149 17.03 17.63 2.49
C GLU A 149 17.05 16.62 1.33
N LEU A 150 15.90 16.07 0.96
CA LEU A 150 15.83 14.99 -0.04
C LEU A 150 15.46 15.50 -1.43
N PHE A 151 14.46 16.38 -1.49
CA PHE A 151 13.82 16.79 -2.74
C PHE A 151 13.99 18.27 -3.08
N SER A 152 14.96 18.95 -2.49
CA SER A 152 15.30 20.31 -2.89
C SER A 152 16.04 20.30 -4.24
N ALA A 153 15.99 21.41 -4.98
CA ALA A 153 16.70 21.52 -6.25
C ALA A 153 18.20 21.24 -6.09
N ASN A 154 18.80 21.72 -5.00
CA ASN A 154 20.20 21.49 -4.68
C ASN A 154 20.49 20.02 -4.34
N ALA A 155 19.62 19.36 -3.57
CA ALA A 155 19.76 17.93 -3.26
C ALA A 155 19.61 17.06 -4.52
N ILE A 156 18.65 17.38 -5.39
CA ILE A 156 18.47 16.68 -6.66
C ILE A 156 19.69 16.85 -7.56
N GLU A 157 20.25 18.06 -7.62
CA GLU A 157 21.43 18.37 -8.45
C GLU A 157 22.70 17.70 -7.91
N SER A 158 22.94 17.73 -6.60
CA SER A 158 24.13 17.11 -5.98
C SER A 158 24.19 15.60 -6.20
N GLN A 159 23.04 14.98 -6.49
CA GLN A 159 22.90 13.55 -6.74
C GLN A 159 22.91 13.18 -8.23
N ALA A 160 23.06 14.14 -9.14
CA ALA A 160 23.04 13.89 -10.58
C ALA A 160 24.10 12.85 -10.99
N ALA A 161 25.34 12.99 -10.48
CA ALA A 161 26.43 12.07 -10.78
C ALA A 161 26.14 10.63 -10.32
N LEU A 162 25.45 10.45 -9.18
CA LEU A 162 25.05 9.12 -8.71
C LEU A 162 24.01 8.51 -9.65
N ARG A 163 22.99 9.26 -10.05
CA ARG A 163 21.97 8.77 -10.99
C ARG A 163 22.57 8.42 -12.35
N GLU A 164 23.49 9.23 -12.85
CA GLU A 164 24.23 8.95 -14.08
C GLU A 164 25.05 7.67 -13.95
N LYS A 165 25.78 7.50 -12.84
CA LYS A 165 26.51 6.27 -12.54
C LYS A 165 25.58 5.04 -12.55
N LYS A 166 24.41 5.12 -11.90
CA LYS A 166 23.44 4.00 -11.88
C LYS A 166 22.84 3.68 -13.25
N MET A 167 22.68 4.67 -14.10
CA MET A 167 22.27 4.45 -15.50
C MET A 167 23.38 3.82 -16.32
N ILE A 168 24.65 4.23 -16.14
CA ILE A 168 25.80 3.61 -16.81
C ILE A 168 25.90 2.13 -16.42
N GLU A 169 25.87 1.81 -15.13
CA GLU A 169 25.89 0.42 -14.64
C GLU A 169 24.77 -0.44 -15.27
N MET A 170 23.56 0.13 -15.38
CA MET A 170 22.42 -0.55 -16.03
C MET A 170 22.69 -0.83 -17.51
N VAL A 171 23.23 0.15 -18.25
CA VAL A 171 23.54 0.02 -19.67
C VAL A 171 24.70 -0.95 -19.91
N GLU A 172 25.71 -0.93 -19.05
CA GLU A 172 26.84 -1.87 -19.08
C GLU A 172 26.36 -3.30 -18.87
N TYR A 173 25.48 -3.55 -17.89
CA TYR A 173 24.86 -4.85 -17.68
C TYR A 173 24.04 -5.31 -18.89
N LEU A 174 23.21 -4.44 -19.47
CA LEU A 174 22.45 -4.79 -20.68
C LEU A 174 23.36 -5.06 -21.88
N SER A 175 24.51 -4.39 -21.95
CA SER A 175 25.51 -4.60 -23.00
C SER A 175 26.24 -5.93 -22.83
N SER A 176 26.53 -6.36 -21.59
CA SER A 176 27.13 -7.67 -21.34
C SER A 176 26.18 -8.83 -21.66
N GLU A 177 24.87 -8.61 -21.55
CA GLU A 177 23.83 -9.59 -21.90
C GLU A 177 23.43 -9.55 -23.39
N GLN A 178 24.30 -9.03 -24.27
CA GLN A 178 24.00 -8.91 -25.70
C GLN A 178 23.66 -10.27 -26.32
N GLY A 179 22.50 -10.34 -26.97
CA GLY A 179 22.00 -11.56 -27.60
C GLY A 179 21.26 -12.52 -26.66
N GLN A 180 21.15 -12.18 -25.37
CA GLN A 180 20.36 -12.94 -24.38
C GLN A 180 18.97 -12.32 -24.16
N VAL A 181 18.05 -13.12 -23.62
CA VAL A 181 16.74 -12.65 -23.18
C VAL A 181 16.86 -12.16 -21.73
N VAL A 182 16.55 -10.87 -21.50
CA VAL A 182 16.67 -10.23 -20.19
C VAL A 182 15.30 -9.74 -19.69
N ASN A 183 15.07 -9.83 -18.38
CA ASN A 183 13.90 -9.22 -17.73
C ASN A 183 14.16 -7.74 -17.43
N ILE A 184 13.73 -6.85 -18.34
CA ILE A 184 13.90 -5.39 -18.18
C ILE A 184 13.26 -4.86 -16.89
N GLY A 185 12.13 -5.42 -16.46
CA GLY A 185 11.48 -5.00 -15.22
C GLY A 185 12.37 -5.24 -14.00
N GLU A 186 13.10 -6.35 -13.98
CA GLU A 186 14.04 -6.67 -12.91
C GLU A 186 15.30 -5.82 -12.95
N VAL A 187 15.81 -5.53 -14.15
CA VAL A 187 16.99 -4.66 -14.33
C VAL A 187 16.68 -3.25 -13.85
N VAL A 188 15.57 -2.67 -14.31
CA VAL A 188 15.14 -1.32 -13.89
C VAL A 188 14.87 -1.28 -12.39
N PHE A 189 14.19 -2.29 -11.85
CA PHE A 189 13.96 -2.39 -10.41
C PHE A 189 15.28 -2.36 -9.62
N THR A 190 16.26 -3.19 -9.99
CA THR A 190 17.58 -3.21 -9.34
C THR A 190 18.27 -1.84 -9.44
N SER A 191 18.22 -1.17 -10.60
CA SER A 191 18.81 0.15 -10.78
C SER A 191 18.14 1.23 -9.94
N VAL A 192 16.80 1.25 -9.86
CA VAL A 192 16.04 2.23 -9.06
C VAL A 192 16.29 1.99 -7.57
N PHE A 193 16.16 0.74 -7.12
CA PHE A 193 16.42 0.35 -5.73
C PHE A 193 17.85 0.71 -5.32
N ASN A 194 18.87 0.37 -6.12
CA ASN A 194 20.25 0.73 -5.81
C ASN A 194 20.49 2.24 -5.87
N THR A 195 19.73 3.00 -6.67
CA THR A 195 19.79 4.46 -6.63
C THR A 195 19.32 4.97 -5.28
N ILE A 196 18.15 4.51 -4.81
CA ILE A 196 17.55 4.94 -3.53
C ILE A 196 18.41 4.47 -2.35
N SER A 197 18.82 3.20 -2.33
CA SER A 197 19.67 2.66 -1.27
C SER A 197 21.01 3.37 -1.20
N ASN A 198 21.58 3.80 -2.32
CA ASN A 198 22.82 4.57 -2.34
C ASN A 198 22.60 6.02 -1.86
N LEU A 199 21.46 6.63 -2.18
CA LEU A 199 21.08 7.93 -1.62
C LEU A 199 20.90 7.91 -0.10
N ILE A 200 20.40 6.80 0.45
CA ILE A 200 20.14 6.67 1.88
C ILE A 200 21.38 6.19 2.64
N PHE A 201 22.05 5.15 2.14
CA PHE A 201 23.09 4.43 2.87
C PHE A 201 24.47 4.49 2.21
N SER A 202 24.62 5.14 1.05
CA SER A 202 25.84 5.10 0.22
C SER A 202 26.24 3.68 -0.20
N LYS A 203 25.26 2.77 -0.31
CA LYS A 203 25.47 1.34 -0.62
C LYS A 203 24.48 0.84 -1.67
N ASP A 204 24.96 -0.07 -2.49
CA ASP A 204 24.12 -0.89 -3.35
C ASP A 204 23.73 -2.14 -2.57
N LEU A 205 22.43 -2.39 -2.47
CA LEU A 205 21.87 -3.48 -1.67
C LEU A 205 21.40 -4.65 -2.52
N LEU A 206 21.34 -4.47 -3.85
CA LEU A 206 21.00 -5.50 -4.82
C LEU A 206 22.11 -5.64 -5.88
N SER A 207 22.17 -6.81 -6.51
CA SER A 207 23.04 -7.09 -7.65
C SER A 207 22.21 -7.42 -8.89
N PHE A 208 22.74 -7.11 -10.08
CA PHE A 208 22.15 -7.55 -11.35
C PHE A 208 22.32 -9.06 -11.59
N GLU A 209 23.32 -9.68 -10.98
CA GLU A 209 23.63 -11.11 -11.13
C GLU A 209 22.76 -12.01 -10.23
N ASP A 210 22.14 -11.46 -9.19
CA ASP A 210 21.26 -12.17 -8.25
C ASP A 210 19.85 -12.47 -8.81
N GLN A 211 19.70 -12.55 -10.14
CA GLN A 211 18.42 -12.77 -10.81
C GLN A 211 17.89 -14.20 -10.66
N GLU A 212 18.76 -15.21 -10.56
CA GLU A 212 18.33 -16.62 -10.58
C GLU A 212 17.74 -17.13 -9.25
N ARG A 213 17.94 -16.40 -8.15
CA ARG A 213 17.31 -16.68 -6.85
C ARG A 213 17.09 -15.37 -6.13
N GLY A 214 15.91 -14.77 -6.35
CA GLY A 214 15.49 -13.53 -5.71
C GLY A 214 16.06 -13.39 -4.30
N SER A 215 17.09 -12.55 -4.18
CA SER A 215 17.73 -12.25 -2.91
C SER A 215 16.65 -11.91 -1.88
N GLY A 216 16.86 -12.29 -0.61
CA GLY A 216 15.84 -12.14 0.43
C GLY A 216 15.21 -10.75 0.44
N LEU A 217 16.04 -9.72 0.23
CA LEU A 217 15.61 -8.33 0.11
C LEU A 217 14.69 -8.09 -1.10
N LYS A 218 15.10 -8.43 -2.33
CA LYS A 218 14.28 -8.20 -3.54
C LYS A 218 12.93 -8.91 -3.44
N ASN A 219 12.93 -10.16 -3.00
CA ASN A 219 11.68 -10.91 -2.80
C ASN A 219 10.82 -10.29 -1.68
N ALA A 220 11.41 -9.86 -0.56
CA ALA A 220 10.67 -9.18 0.49
C ALA A 220 10.02 -7.88 -0.01
N THR A 221 10.76 -7.05 -0.76
CA THR A 221 10.28 -5.81 -1.37
C THR A 221 9.11 -6.06 -2.32
N TRP A 222 9.22 -7.04 -3.22
CA TRP A 222 8.12 -7.41 -4.13
C TRP A 222 6.87 -7.89 -3.37
N ARG A 223 7.07 -8.74 -2.35
CA ARG A 223 5.96 -9.25 -1.52
C ARG A 223 5.29 -8.14 -0.74
N LEU A 224 6.04 -7.14 -0.27
CA LEU A 224 5.48 -5.96 0.39
C LEU A 224 4.60 -5.15 -0.56
N MET A 225 5.05 -4.90 -1.79
CA MET A 225 4.25 -4.21 -2.82
C MET A 225 2.94 -4.94 -3.10
N GLU A 226 3.01 -6.25 -3.36
CA GLU A 226 1.81 -7.08 -3.58
C GLU A 226 0.83 -6.98 -2.41
N LEU A 227 1.33 -7.01 -1.17
CA LEU A 227 0.50 -6.93 0.03
C LEU A 227 -0.16 -5.55 0.22
N THR A 228 0.52 -4.46 -0.15
CA THR A 228 -0.04 -3.11 0.00
C THR A 228 -1.28 -2.86 -0.85
N VAL A 229 -1.38 -3.53 -2.01
CA VAL A 229 -2.51 -3.40 -2.95
C VAL A 229 -3.49 -4.58 -2.90
N ALA A 230 -3.20 -5.61 -2.09
CA ALA A 230 -4.05 -6.78 -1.97
C ALA A 230 -5.41 -6.42 -1.33
N PRO A 231 -6.53 -6.95 -1.85
CA PRO A 231 -7.84 -6.73 -1.25
C PRO A 231 -7.90 -7.40 0.13
N ASN A 232 -8.15 -6.59 1.16
CA ASN A 232 -8.28 -7.04 2.54
C ASN A 232 -9.72 -6.86 3.04
N ILE A 233 -10.34 -7.96 3.48
CA ILE A 233 -11.70 -8.00 4.00
C ILE A 233 -11.88 -7.07 5.18
N ALA A 234 -10.85 -6.88 6.03
CA ALA A 234 -10.91 -5.98 7.18
C ALA A 234 -10.97 -4.49 6.77
N ASP A 235 -10.54 -4.14 5.56
CA ASP A 235 -10.71 -2.78 5.02
C ASP A 235 -12.18 -2.51 4.66
N PHE A 236 -12.88 -3.50 4.11
CA PHE A 236 -14.29 -3.37 3.73
C PHE A 236 -15.27 -3.57 4.89
N TYR A 237 -14.87 -4.34 5.90
CA TYR A 237 -15.71 -4.71 7.05
C TYR A 237 -14.94 -4.53 8.36
N PRO A 238 -15.04 -3.35 9.00
CA PRO A 238 -14.31 -3.04 10.23
C PRO A 238 -14.60 -3.99 11.41
N VAL A 239 -15.69 -4.75 11.39
CA VAL A 239 -15.99 -5.78 12.41
C VAL A 239 -14.93 -6.89 12.46
N PHE A 240 -14.23 -7.13 11.34
CA PHE A 240 -13.12 -8.09 11.29
C PHE A 240 -11.75 -7.44 11.56
N ALA A 241 -11.73 -6.16 11.93
CA ALA A 241 -10.48 -5.49 12.28
C ALA A 241 -9.83 -6.18 13.49
N GLY A 242 -8.54 -6.50 13.36
CA GLY A 242 -7.77 -7.18 14.40
C GLY A 242 -7.79 -8.71 14.37
N LEU A 243 -8.62 -9.33 13.52
CA LEU A 243 -8.65 -10.80 13.37
C LEU A 243 -7.68 -11.33 12.31
N ASP A 244 -7.20 -10.45 11.40
CA ASP A 244 -6.36 -10.81 10.24
C ASP A 244 -6.84 -12.09 9.51
N PRO A 245 -8.11 -12.14 9.04
CA PRO A 245 -8.71 -13.38 8.54
C PRO A 245 -8.00 -13.97 7.31
N GLN A 246 -7.24 -13.16 6.58
CA GLN A 246 -6.46 -13.57 5.41
C GLN A 246 -4.97 -13.77 5.71
N GLY A 247 -4.52 -13.51 6.94
CA GLY A 247 -3.11 -13.59 7.33
C GLY A 247 -2.23 -12.53 6.65
N LEU A 248 -2.82 -11.45 6.10
CA LEU A 248 -2.09 -10.44 5.33
C LEU A 248 -1.24 -9.58 6.25
N GLN A 249 -1.76 -9.21 7.42
CA GLN A 249 -1.04 -8.41 8.39
C GLN A 249 0.20 -9.16 8.92
N LYS A 250 0.05 -10.46 9.20
CA LYS A 250 1.18 -11.32 9.60
C LYS A 250 2.25 -11.43 8.50
N LYS A 251 1.85 -11.57 7.24
CA LYS A 251 2.78 -11.60 6.10
C LYS A 251 3.49 -10.26 5.93
N MET A 252 2.75 -9.15 6.05
CA MET A 252 3.29 -7.79 5.98
C MET A 252 4.40 -7.61 7.02
N LEU A 253 4.13 -7.95 8.28
CA LEU A 253 5.11 -7.86 9.36
C LEU A 253 6.36 -8.71 9.10
N LYS A 254 6.18 -9.92 8.56
CA LYS A 254 7.32 -10.80 8.23
C LYS A 254 8.25 -10.13 7.21
N TYR A 255 7.70 -9.69 6.08
CA TYR A 255 8.52 -9.13 5.01
C TYR A 255 9.09 -7.74 5.37
N MET A 256 8.38 -6.94 6.17
CA MET A 256 8.93 -5.68 6.68
C MET A 256 10.17 -5.93 7.54
N LYS A 257 10.14 -6.94 8.42
CA LYS A 257 11.32 -7.31 9.23
C LYS A 257 12.49 -7.80 8.39
N GLU A 258 12.22 -8.63 7.39
CA GLU A 258 13.23 -9.12 6.46
C GLU A 258 13.90 -7.96 5.71
N MET A 259 13.10 -7.01 5.22
CA MET A 259 13.60 -5.82 4.54
C MET A 259 14.40 -4.90 5.50
N PHE A 260 13.92 -4.65 6.72
CA PHE A 260 14.63 -3.83 7.71
C PHE A 260 15.99 -4.43 8.11
N SER A 261 16.07 -5.76 8.20
CA SER A 261 17.33 -6.43 8.52
C SER A 261 18.42 -6.23 7.46
N ALA A 262 18.04 -5.89 6.22
CA ALA A 262 19.00 -5.70 5.13
C ALA A 262 19.85 -4.43 5.28
N TRP A 263 19.32 -3.40 5.95
CA TRP A 263 20.04 -2.13 6.17
C TRP A 263 20.29 -1.82 7.65
N GLU A 264 19.87 -2.70 8.58
CA GLU A 264 20.11 -2.56 10.02
C GLU A 264 21.60 -2.37 10.34
N ILE A 265 22.48 -3.12 9.66
CA ILE A 265 23.93 -3.02 9.83
C ILE A 265 24.44 -1.62 9.49
N HIS A 266 23.92 -0.99 8.42
CA HIS A 266 24.34 0.35 8.00
C HIS A 266 23.88 1.43 8.98
N ILE A 267 22.66 1.30 9.53
CA ILE A 267 22.19 2.21 10.59
C ILE A 267 23.09 2.10 11.82
N LYS A 268 23.39 0.87 12.26
CA LYS A 268 24.21 0.63 13.45
C LYS A 268 25.64 1.15 13.28
N GLU A 269 26.31 0.77 12.19
CA GLU A 269 27.66 1.24 11.86
C GLU A 269 27.73 2.77 11.80
N ARG A 270 26.71 3.41 11.23
CA ARG A 270 26.68 4.87 11.14
C ARG A 270 26.46 5.52 12.50
N ARG A 271 25.60 4.98 13.37
CA ARG A 271 25.44 5.50 14.74
C ARG A 271 26.74 5.42 15.55
N GLU A 272 27.50 4.35 15.40
CA GLU A 272 28.79 4.18 16.09
C GLU A 272 29.85 5.19 15.57
N THR A 273 29.83 5.51 14.28
CA THR A 273 30.81 6.42 13.65
C THR A 273 30.42 7.89 13.67
N HIS A 274 29.11 8.23 13.73
CA HIS A 274 28.61 9.60 13.79
C HIS A 274 29.07 10.36 15.05
N VAL A 275 29.40 9.63 16.12
CA VAL A 275 30.05 10.16 17.33
C VAL A 275 31.43 10.78 17.05
N HIS A 276 32.04 10.49 15.89
CA HIS A 276 33.42 10.86 15.54
C HIS A 276 33.57 11.85 14.36
N GLY A 277 32.47 12.46 13.87
CA GLY A 277 32.53 13.78 13.25
C GLY A 277 32.88 13.89 11.75
N ALA A 278 32.71 12.85 10.94
CA ALA A 278 32.81 12.98 9.48
C ALA A 278 31.50 12.54 8.79
N PRO A 279 30.63 13.47 8.36
CA PRO A 279 29.44 13.14 7.59
C PRO A 279 29.83 12.65 6.19
N THR A 280 29.20 11.56 5.76
CA THR A 280 29.25 11.01 4.39
C THR A 280 28.31 11.72 3.42
N ASN A 281 27.52 12.69 3.90
CA ASN A 281 26.59 13.51 3.11
C ASN A 281 25.44 12.71 2.45
N ASP A 282 25.06 11.55 3.00
CA ASP A 282 23.87 10.80 2.57
C ASP A 282 22.66 11.05 3.49
N PHE A 283 21.51 10.51 3.13
CA PHE A 283 20.28 10.78 3.89
C PHE A 283 20.22 10.12 5.25
N LEU A 284 20.98 9.04 5.48
CA LEU A 284 21.11 8.48 6.81
C LEU A 284 21.75 9.49 7.76
N ASP A 285 22.79 10.23 7.32
CA ASP A 285 23.39 11.27 8.15
C ASP A 285 22.40 12.39 8.48
N VAL A 286 21.54 12.77 7.53
CA VAL A 286 20.47 13.75 7.75
C VAL A 286 19.49 13.26 8.81
N PHE A 287 19.05 11.99 8.73
CA PHE A 287 18.14 11.43 9.73
C PHE A 287 18.77 11.40 11.12
N LEU A 288 20.04 10.98 11.21
CA LEU A 288 20.78 10.94 12.47
C LEU A 288 20.98 12.34 13.07
N ALA A 289 21.32 13.34 12.24
CA ALA A 289 21.47 14.73 12.68
C ALA A 289 20.16 15.38 13.17
N ASN A 290 19.01 14.78 12.84
CA ASN A 290 17.68 15.21 13.32
C ASN A 290 17.13 14.29 14.43
N ASP A 291 17.99 13.51 15.08
CA ASP A 291 17.65 12.62 16.21
C ASP A 291 16.61 11.53 15.88
N PHE A 292 16.60 11.03 14.64
CA PHE A 292 15.69 9.95 14.26
C PHE A 292 16.11 8.65 14.93
N ASP A 293 15.13 7.94 15.50
CA ASP A 293 15.30 6.57 16.00
C ASP A 293 15.26 5.54 14.85
N ASP A 294 15.63 4.29 15.14
CA ASP A 294 15.71 3.23 14.12
C ASP A 294 14.33 2.92 13.51
N ASP A 295 13.24 3.01 14.27
CA ASP A 295 11.89 2.79 13.76
C ASP A 295 11.51 3.88 12.74
N GLN A 296 11.89 5.13 12.99
CA GLN A 296 11.67 6.25 12.07
C GLN A 296 12.47 6.10 10.79
N ILE A 297 13.77 5.76 10.89
CA ILE A 297 14.63 5.54 9.72
C ILE A 297 14.07 4.38 8.88
N ASN A 298 13.80 3.24 9.51
CA ASN A 298 13.25 2.06 8.85
C ASN A 298 11.93 2.35 8.13
N TRP A 299 11.04 3.12 8.77
CA TRP A 299 9.74 3.45 8.17
C TRP A 299 9.86 4.41 6.99
N LEU A 300 10.69 5.44 7.09
CA LEU A 300 10.88 6.38 5.99
C LEU A 300 11.56 5.71 4.79
N THR A 301 12.61 4.92 5.02
CA THR A 301 13.26 4.13 3.96
C THR A 301 12.25 3.19 3.30
N PHE A 302 11.38 2.54 4.07
CA PHE A 302 10.29 1.71 3.52
C PHE A 302 9.29 2.50 2.67
N GLU A 303 8.87 3.69 3.12
CA GLU A 303 7.95 4.52 2.35
C GLU A 303 8.58 4.98 1.04
N GLU A 304 9.85 5.40 1.04
CA GLU A 304 10.55 5.83 -0.17
C GLU A 304 10.70 4.69 -1.18
N GLU A 305 11.20 3.53 -0.75
CA GLU A 305 11.37 2.35 -1.62
C GLU A 305 10.01 1.89 -2.18
N ILE A 306 9.00 1.69 -1.33
CA ILE A 306 7.70 1.17 -1.76
C ILE A 306 6.91 2.17 -2.59
N VAL A 307 6.98 3.47 -2.32
CA VAL A 307 6.22 4.47 -3.09
C VAL A 307 6.83 4.69 -4.45
N LEU A 308 8.17 4.80 -4.54
CA LEU A 308 8.83 5.03 -5.81
C LEU A 308 8.63 3.82 -6.73
N ASP A 309 8.83 2.61 -6.23
CA ASP A 309 8.66 1.40 -7.02
C ASP A 309 7.19 1.15 -7.41
N ASN A 310 6.21 1.47 -6.55
CA ASN A 310 4.79 1.36 -6.91
C ASN A 310 4.38 2.36 -7.99
N GLN A 311 4.93 3.58 -8.00
CA GLN A 311 4.66 4.56 -9.07
C GLN A 311 5.16 4.04 -10.42
N TRP A 312 6.32 3.39 -10.44
CA TRP A 312 6.86 2.77 -11.64
C TRP A 312 6.04 1.56 -12.10
N LEU A 313 5.70 0.65 -11.18
CA LEU A 313 4.92 -0.56 -11.53
C LEU A 313 3.51 -0.20 -12.02
N GLN A 314 2.87 0.81 -11.43
CA GLN A 314 1.55 1.25 -11.90
C GLN A 314 1.63 1.96 -13.27
N GLY A 315 2.76 2.59 -13.60
CA GLY A 315 3.01 3.18 -14.92
C GLY A 315 3.43 2.18 -16.00
N SER A 316 3.87 0.98 -15.64
CA SER A 316 4.39 -0.03 -16.59
C SER A 316 3.38 -1.13 -16.96
N PHE A 317 2.15 -1.08 -16.45
CA PHE A 317 1.03 -1.99 -16.83
C PHE A 317 -0.11 -1.32 -17.60
N THR A 318 0.10 -0.13 -18.17
CA THR A 318 -0.79 0.50 -19.17
C THR A 318 -0.26 0.31 -20.58
#